data_AF-S5NBP8-F1
#
_entry.id   AF-S5NBP8-F1
#
_cell.length_a   1.000
_cell.length_b   1.000
_cell.length_c   1.000
_cell.angle_alpha   90.00
_cell.angle_beta   90.00
_cell.angle_gamma   90.00
#
_symmetry.space_group_name_H-M   'P 1'
#
loop_
_entity.id
_entity.type
_entity.pdbx_description
1 polymer ?
#
loop_
_entity_poly.entity_id
_entity_poly.type
_entity_poly.pdbx_seq_one_letter_code
_entity_poly.pdbx_strand_id
1 'polypeptide(L)'
;MRFRFNKKTQYLLLALVAILGIGSFSQPSDKGSTLPQGIQRVASWRHSSNNNRSSSFTPPTQEQATSVLSNGVRQQLGTSDIKWNGYGAFILNNNQTSLNANINNAPYAVNRRDSRGRAWQGDAWLNRTTRQYRNRNETGNGATNWKPAGFLQAHNLKGGISHAYDRGHLLGYALVGGIRGFNASESNPANIATQTAWANEARSSTSTGQNYYEGLVRKALDQNKQVRYRVTDVYDGNNLVPSGAHIEAKSKDGSLQYNVFVPNVQNNISINYATGAVTQVNTN
;
A
#
# COMPACT_ATOMS: atom_id res chain seq x y z
N MET A 1 -3.72 -10.63 -75.75
CA MET A 1 -3.91 -10.37 -74.30
C MET A 1 -4.11 -8.86 -74.13
N ARG A 2 -5.30 -8.27 -73.89
CA ARG A 2 -6.13 -8.25 -72.64
C ARG A 2 -5.29 -7.79 -71.43
N PHE A 3 -5.56 -6.73 -70.65
CA PHE A 3 -6.75 -5.90 -70.41
C PHE A 3 -6.40 -4.48 -69.88
N ARG A 4 -7.38 -3.57 -69.97
CA ARG A 4 -7.42 -2.13 -69.62
C ARG A 4 -7.49 -1.83 -68.11
N PHE A 5 -7.07 -0.63 -67.69
CA PHE A 5 -7.50 0.05 -66.46
C PHE A 5 -8.23 1.36 -66.79
N ASN A 6 -9.30 1.68 -66.04
CA ASN A 6 -10.13 2.88 -66.26
C ASN A 6 -10.66 3.44 -64.92
N LYS A 7 -10.60 4.80 -64.82
CA LYS A 7 -11.46 5.78 -64.08
C LYS A 7 -11.47 5.74 -62.52
N LYS A 8 -11.02 6.81 -61.84
CA LYS A 8 -11.54 8.20 -61.62
C LYS A 8 -12.54 8.30 -60.45
N THR A 9 -12.22 9.15 -59.46
CA THR A 9 -13.08 10.10 -58.69
C THR A 9 -12.20 10.80 -57.63
N GLN A 10 -11.74 12.05 -57.81
CA GLN A 10 -12.34 13.36 -57.44
C GLN A 10 -12.75 13.53 -55.96
N TYR A 11 -12.05 14.45 -55.25
CA TYR A 11 -12.48 15.05 -53.99
C TYR A 11 -12.52 16.58 -54.11
N LEU A 12 -13.66 17.15 -53.71
CA LEU A 12 -13.97 18.59 -53.66
C LEU A 12 -13.55 19.18 -52.31
N LEU A 13 -13.14 20.45 -52.32
CA LEU A 13 -12.95 21.34 -51.16
C LEU A 13 -14.24 21.57 -50.37
N LEU A 14 -14.11 21.86 -49.06
CA LEU A 14 -14.75 23.04 -48.44
C LEU A 14 -14.20 23.33 -47.03
N ALA A 15 -13.91 24.61 -46.81
CA ALA A 15 -13.46 25.23 -45.57
C ALA A 15 -14.59 25.35 -44.54
N LEU A 16 -14.25 25.46 -43.24
CA LEU A 16 -15.19 25.96 -42.23
C LEU A 16 -14.49 26.83 -41.17
N VAL A 17 -15.20 27.90 -40.88
CA VAL A 17 -14.89 29.13 -40.14
C VAL A 17 -15.10 28.95 -38.64
N ALA A 18 -14.35 29.71 -37.85
CA ALA A 18 -14.52 29.87 -36.40
C ALA A 18 -15.68 30.82 -36.06
N ILE A 19 -16.51 30.46 -35.07
CA ILE A 19 -17.42 31.38 -34.37
C ILE A 19 -17.42 31.06 -32.87
N LEU A 20 -17.24 32.11 -32.06
CA LEU A 20 -17.43 32.20 -30.60
C LEU A 20 -18.92 32.36 -30.24
N GLY A 21 -19.37 31.81 -29.10
CA GLY A 21 -20.70 32.12 -28.55
C GLY A 21 -21.06 31.36 -27.27
N ILE A 22 -21.29 32.11 -26.20
CA ILE A 22 -21.55 31.76 -24.79
C ILE A 22 -22.97 31.16 -24.58
N GLY A 23 -23.15 30.25 -23.60
CA GLY A 23 -24.49 29.89 -23.12
C GLY A 23 -24.61 28.68 -22.18
N SER A 24 -24.40 28.94 -20.89
CA SER A 24 -24.82 28.24 -19.65
C SER A 24 -25.48 26.84 -19.70
N PHE A 25 -24.87 25.88 -19.01
CA PHE A 25 -25.56 24.79 -18.32
C PHE A 25 -25.01 24.65 -16.89
N SER A 26 -25.89 24.82 -15.91
CA SER A 26 -25.61 24.68 -14.48
C SER A 26 -25.66 23.21 -14.08
N GLN A 27 -24.63 22.71 -13.40
CA GLN A 27 -24.64 21.45 -12.66
C GLN A 27 -24.15 21.69 -11.22
N PRO A 28 -24.67 20.97 -10.22
CA PRO A 28 -24.46 21.29 -8.80
C PRO A 28 -23.04 20.97 -8.33
N SER A 29 -22.61 21.74 -7.34
CA SER A 29 -21.29 21.76 -6.72
C SER A 29 -21.04 20.53 -5.84
N ASP A 30 -20.16 19.64 -6.31
CA ASP A 30 -19.47 18.67 -5.45
C ASP A 30 -18.37 19.38 -4.66
N LYS A 31 -18.47 19.34 -3.33
CA LYS A 31 -17.43 19.80 -2.41
C LYS A 31 -16.21 18.87 -2.54
N GLY A 32 -15.28 19.25 -3.40
CA GLY A 32 -13.99 18.59 -3.55
C GLY A 32 -13.13 18.72 -2.29
N SER A 33 -12.77 17.59 -1.70
CA SER A 33 -11.61 17.48 -0.82
C SER A 33 -10.34 17.59 -1.66
N THR A 34 -9.61 18.69 -1.52
CA THR A 34 -8.35 18.90 -2.23
C THR A 34 -7.28 17.97 -1.67
N LEU A 35 -6.89 16.97 -2.46
CA LEU A 35 -5.75 16.11 -2.19
C LEU A 35 -4.47 16.97 -2.08
N PRO A 36 -3.57 16.71 -1.11
CA PRO A 36 -2.29 17.40 -0.99
C PRO A 36 -1.48 17.33 -2.31
N GLN A 37 -0.85 18.45 -2.70
CA GLN A 37 -0.17 18.64 -4.00
C GLN A 37 0.87 17.56 -4.35
N GLY A 38 1.48 16.89 -3.35
CA GLY A 38 2.40 15.77 -3.57
C GLY A 38 1.74 14.50 -4.13
N ILE A 39 0.46 14.27 -3.82
CA ILE A 39 -0.31 13.10 -4.31
C ILE A 39 -0.84 13.36 -5.73
N GLN A 40 -1.17 14.61 -6.06
CA GLN A 40 -1.66 14.97 -7.40
C GLN A 40 -0.63 14.65 -8.51
N ARG A 41 0.68 14.79 -8.25
CA ARG A 41 1.72 14.45 -9.24
C ARG A 41 1.88 12.95 -9.49
N VAL A 42 1.45 12.11 -8.54
CA VAL A 42 1.44 10.64 -8.68
C VAL A 42 0.14 10.14 -9.30
N ALA A 43 -0.96 10.90 -9.12
CA ALA A 43 -2.29 10.55 -9.61
C ALA A 43 -2.51 10.79 -11.11
N SER A 44 -1.69 11.62 -11.78
CA SER A 44 -1.86 11.96 -13.20
C SER A 44 -1.26 10.93 -14.16
N TRP A 45 -1.49 9.63 -13.96
CA TRP A 45 -0.99 8.57 -14.85
C TRP A 45 -2.16 7.64 -15.21
N ARG A 46 -2.68 7.82 -16.43
CA ARG A 46 -3.85 7.09 -16.97
C ARG A 46 -3.64 5.57 -16.91
N HIS A 47 -4.54 4.88 -16.22
CA HIS A 47 -4.61 3.42 -16.19
C HIS A 47 -5.72 2.91 -17.10
N SER A 48 -5.38 1.96 -17.98
CA SER A 48 -6.35 1.18 -18.77
C SER A 48 -7.00 0.15 -17.84
N SER A 49 -8.32 0.24 -17.68
CA SER A 49 -9.12 -0.60 -16.79
C SER A 49 -9.71 -1.79 -17.56
N ASN A 50 -9.17 -2.99 -17.35
CA ASN A 50 -9.89 -4.23 -17.62
C ASN A 50 -10.70 -4.59 -16.36
N ASN A 51 -11.99 -4.25 -16.39
CA ASN A 51 -12.96 -4.62 -15.37
C ASN A 51 -13.47 -6.03 -15.62
N ASN A 52 -13.12 -6.97 -14.74
CA ASN A 52 -14.03 -8.04 -14.32
C ASN A 52 -13.46 -8.78 -13.10
N ARG A 53 -14.24 -8.80 -12.01
CA ARG A 53 -13.97 -9.24 -10.61
C ARG A 53 -13.44 -8.14 -9.67
N SER A 54 -14.31 -7.22 -9.23
CA SER A 54 -13.99 -6.29 -8.13
C SER A 54 -15.02 -6.39 -7.01
N SER A 55 -14.77 -7.30 -6.07
CA SER A 55 -15.44 -7.32 -4.76
C SER A 55 -14.61 -8.14 -3.75
N SER A 56 -13.56 -7.56 -3.14
CA SER A 56 -13.09 -8.14 -1.85
C SER A 56 -12.35 -7.16 -0.94
N PHE A 57 -11.63 -6.15 -1.45
CA PHE A 57 -10.86 -5.22 -0.60
C PHE A 57 -11.53 -3.86 -0.39
N THR A 58 -12.78 -3.84 0.08
CA THR A 58 -13.43 -2.59 0.50
C THR A 58 -12.62 -1.95 1.63
N PRO A 59 -12.25 -0.65 1.53
CA PRO A 59 -11.49 -0.01 2.60
C PRO A 59 -12.31 0.07 3.90
N PRO A 60 -11.65 0.04 5.07
CA PRO A 60 -12.32 0.31 6.33
C PRO A 60 -12.86 1.74 6.34
N THR A 61 -13.92 1.97 7.11
CA THR A 61 -14.43 3.33 7.34
C THR A 61 -13.39 4.15 8.12
N GLN A 62 -13.52 5.48 8.10
CA GLN A 62 -12.67 6.35 8.90
C GLN A 62 -12.80 6.04 10.40
N GLU A 63 -13.99 5.69 10.88
CA GLU A 63 -14.24 5.32 12.27
C GLU A 63 -13.48 4.02 12.63
N GLN A 64 -13.60 2.98 11.82
CA GLN A 64 -12.86 1.73 11.99
C GLN A 64 -11.35 1.98 11.99
N ALA A 65 -10.86 2.74 11.02
CA ALA A 65 -9.45 3.10 10.92
C ALA A 65 -8.96 3.95 12.11
N THR A 66 -9.80 4.81 12.66
CA THR A 66 -9.45 5.67 13.81
C THR A 66 -9.50 4.92 15.14
N SER A 67 -10.25 3.80 15.22
CA SER A 67 -10.38 3.00 16.45
C SER A 67 -9.05 2.51 17.02
N VAL A 68 -8.02 2.35 16.18
CA VAL A 68 -6.69 1.90 16.58
C VAL A 68 -5.75 3.04 16.98
N LEU A 69 -6.15 4.30 16.81
CA LEU A 69 -5.32 5.48 17.11
C LEU A 69 -5.49 5.93 18.57
N SER A 70 -5.18 5.03 19.52
CA SER A 70 -5.10 5.37 20.94
C SER A 70 -3.97 6.38 21.22
N ASN A 71 -3.93 6.93 22.43
CA ASN A 71 -2.89 7.88 22.81
C ASN A 71 -1.48 7.27 22.69
N GLY A 72 -1.30 6.02 23.11
CA GLY A 72 -0.02 5.31 23.00
C GLY A 72 0.41 5.08 21.55
N VAL A 73 -0.54 4.79 20.67
CA VAL A 73 -0.27 4.66 19.23
C VAL A 73 0.12 6.01 18.62
N ARG A 74 -0.62 7.08 18.92
CA ARG A 74 -0.32 8.44 18.42
C ARG A 74 1.05 8.94 18.85
N GLN A 75 1.45 8.66 20.10
CA GLN A 75 2.78 8.99 20.60
C GLN A 75 3.88 8.28 19.81
N GLN A 76 3.71 6.99 19.51
CA GLN A 76 4.68 6.22 18.72
C GLN A 76 4.81 6.69 17.28
N LEU A 77 3.73 7.21 16.66
CA LEU A 77 3.79 7.79 15.32
C LEU A 77 4.64 9.07 15.24
N GLY A 78 4.93 9.70 16.38
CA GLY A 78 5.88 10.82 16.47
C GLY A 78 5.41 12.11 15.78
N THR A 79 4.13 12.26 15.50
CA THR A 79 3.54 13.47 14.91
C THR A 79 2.09 13.66 15.34
N SER A 80 1.68 14.92 15.51
CA SER A 80 0.27 15.29 15.69
C SER A 80 -0.46 15.47 14.36
N ASP A 81 0.26 15.58 13.24
CA ASP A 81 -0.32 15.73 11.91
C ASP A 81 -0.69 14.37 11.32
N ILE A 82 -1.86 13.86 11.72
CA ILE A 82 -2.41 12.58 11.28
C ILE A 82 -3.70 12.86 10.50
N LYS A 83 -3.66 12.69 9.18
CA LYS A 83 -4.76 13.04 8.28
C LYS A 83 -5.32 11.79 7.61
N TRP A 84 -6.62 11.55 7.75
CA TRP A 84 -7.32 10.50 7.00
C TRP A 84 -7.18 10.72 5.49
N ASN A 85 -6.87 9.67 4.73
CA ASN A 85 -6.64 9.79 3.29
C ASN A 85 -7.87 9.54 2.42
N GLY A 86 -9.01 9.17 2.99
CA GLY A 86 -10.23 8.81 2.25
C GLY A 86 -10.33 7.34 1.82
N TYR A 87 -9.25 6.56 1.94
CA TYR A 87 -9.07 5.26 1.28
C TYR A 87 -8.53 4.17 2.20
N GLY A 88 -8.64 4.33 3.52
CA GLY A 88 -8.29 3.31 4.51
C GLY A 88 -7.09 3.63 5.39
N ALA A 89 -6.25 4.59 5.03
CA ALA A 89 -4.99 4.87 5.72
C ALA A 89 -4.89 6.34 6.17
N PHE A 90 -3.82 6.65 6.90
CA PHE A 90 -3.51 8.00 7.37
C PHE A 90 -2.21 8.51 6.77
N ILE A 91 -2.21 9.76 6.34
CA ILE A 91 -1.02 10.52 5.96
C ILE A 91 -0.46 11.15 7.23
N LEU A 92 0.85 11.01 7.42
CA LEU A 92 1.56 11.51 8.59
C LEU A 92 2.49 12.65 8.19
N ASN A 93 2.57 13.68 9.04
CA ASN A 93 3.58 14.75 8.93
C ASN A 93 3.64 15.36 7.50
N ASN A 94 2.50 15.72 6.94
CA ASN A 94 2.35 16.22 5.57
C ASN A 94 3.01 15.31 4.50
N ASN A 95 2.93 13.99 4.73
CA ASN A 95 3.55 12.95 3.91
C ASN A 95 5.10 13.03 3.86
N GLN A 96 5.71 13.69 4.85
CA GLN A 96 7.16 13.89 4.94
C GLN A 96 7.82 12.92 5.93
N THR A 97 8.89 12.27 5.49
CA THR A 97 9.73 11.40 6.34
C THR A 97 11.12 12.02 6.56
N SER A 98 11.67 11.81 7.75
CA SER A 98 13.04 12.20 8.11
C SER A 98 14.11 11.21 7.64
N LEU A 99 13.73 10.11 6.97
CA LEU A 99 14.67 9.15 6.40
C LEU A 99 15.73 9.85 5.55
N ASN A 100 17.01 9.52 5.78
CA ASN A 100 18.12 9.95 4.94
C ASN A 100 18.29 8.96 3.78
N ALA A 101 17.99 9.43 2.56
CA ALA A 101 18.20 8.67 1.32
C ALA A 101 19.49 9.05 0.59
N ASN A 102 20.25 10.04 1.10
CA ASN A 102 21.54 10.42 0.54
C ASN A 102 22.66 9.60 1.21
N ILE A 103 22.66 8.29 0.94
CA ILE A 103 23.67 7.36 1.43
C ILE A 103 24.35 6.62 0.28
N ASN A 104 25.57 6.17 0.51
CA ASN A 104 26.42 5.45 -0.45
C ASN A 104 26.82 4.10 0.12
N ASN A 105 25.82 3.28 0.46
CA ASN A 105 26.00 1.94 0.99
C ASN A 105 25.51 0.89 -0.02
N ALA A 106 26.04 -0.32 0.08
CA ALA A 106 25.44 -1.49 -0.55
C ALA A 106 23.99 -1.66 -0.05
N PRO A 107 23.07 -2.22 -0.88
CA PRO A 107 21.72 -2.50 -0.45
C PRO A 107 21.69 -3.43 0.77
N TYR A 108 20.79 -3.15 1.71
CA TYR A 108 20.66 -3.93 2.93
C TYR A 108 19.21 -3.99 3.39
N ALA A 109 18.92 -4.98 4.23
CA ALA A 109 17.68 -5.10 4.97
C ALA A 109 18.00 -5.60 6.39
N VAL A 110 17.39 -4.99 7.39
CA VAL A 110 17.57 -5.34 8.81
C VAL A 110 16.20 -5.37 9.46
N ASN A 111 15.92 -6.44 10.19
CA ASN A 111 14.76 -6.52 11.06
C ASN A 111 15.18 -6.46 12.53
N ARG A 112 14.34 -5.80 13.34
CA ARG A 112 14.48 -5.74 14.78
C ARG A 112 13.17 -6.15 15.44
N ARG A 113 13.32 -6.79 16.59
CA ARG A 113 12.22 -7.03 17.52
C ARG A 113 12.23 -5.99 18.61
N ASP A 114 11.08 -5.76 19.22
CA ASP A 114 11.01 -4.96 20.44
C ASP A 114 11.48 -5.76 21.68
N SER A 115 11.44 -5.12 22.85
CA SER A 115 11.81 -5.73 24.14
C SER A 115 10.95 -6.93 24.54
N ARG A 116 9.80 -7.14 23.90
CA ARG A 116 8.89 -8.26 24.14
C ARG A 116 9.04 -9.35 23.08
N GLY A 117 10.02 -9.20 22.18
CA GLY A 117 10.31 -10.17 21.12
C GLY A 117 9.34 -10.13 19.94
N ARG A 118 8.45 -9.13 19.86
CA ARG A 118 7.52 -8.93 18.73
C ARG A 118 8.27 -8.32 17.55
N ALA A 119 7.89 -8.66 16.31
CA ALA A 119 8.40 -7.96 15.14
C ALA A 119 8.05 -6.47 15.26
N TRP A 120 9.05 -5.60 15.10
CA TRP A 120 8.87 -4.18 15.41
C TRP A 120 9.30 -3.28 14.26
N GLN A 121 10.53 -3.41 13.77
CA GLN A 121 11.04 -2.48 12.76
C GLN A 121 11.85 -3.18 11.69
N GLY A 122 11.52 -2.87 10.43
CA GLY A 122 12.29 -3.22 9.25
C GLY A 122 12.91 -1.96 8.64
N ASP A 123 14.22 -1.94 8.48
CA ASP A 123 14.94 -0.91 7.74
C ASP A 123 15.60 -1.49 6.51
N ALA A 124 15.49 -0.78 5.38
CA ALA A 124 16.15 -1.19 4.16
C ALA A 124 16.69 -0.01 3.34
N TRP A 125 17.79 -0.29 2.65
CA TRP A 125 18.27 0.48 1.51
C TRP A 125 18.09 -0.37 0.26
N LEU A 126 17.14 0.03 -0.57
CA LEU A 126 16.64 -0.76 -1.69
C LEU A 126 17.14 -0.20 -3.02
N ASN A 127 17.35 -1.08 -3.98
CA ASN A 127 17.59 -0.76 -5.38
C ASN A 127 17.02 -1.90 -6.25
N ARG A 128 17.30 -1.90 -7.55
CA ARG A 128 16.84 -2.99 -8.43
C ARG A 128 17.38 -4.38 -8.06
N THR A 129 18.58 -4.48 -7.49
CA THR A 129 19.19 -5.79 -7.15
C THR A 129 18.55 -6.44 -5.92
N THR A 130 17.83 -5.67 -5.09
CA THR A 130 17.07 -6.24 -3.96
C THR A 130 15.76 -6.88 -4.38
N ARG A 131 15.28 -6.57 -5.60
CA ARG A 131 14.01 -7.05 -6.10
C ARG A 131 14.01 -8.55 -6.29
N GLN A 132 12.89 -9.16 -5.92
CA GLN A 132 12.58 -10.54 -6.23
C GLN A 132 11.31 -10.60 -7.08
N TYR A 133 11.39 -11.33 -8.18
CA TYR A 133 10.32 -11.48 -9.18
C TYR A 133 9.74 -12.89 -9.21
N ARG A 134 10.50 -13.89 -8.72
CA ARG A 134 10.03 -15.27 -8.62
C ARG A 134 9.06 -15.45 -7.46
N ASN A 135 8.15 -16.40 -7.58
CA ASN A 135 7.21 -16.71 -6.51
C ASN A 135 7.95 -17.19 -5.25
N ARG A 136 7.39 -16.88 -4.06
CA ARG A 136 7.97 -17.27 -2.76
C ARG A 136 8.19 -18.78 -2.65
N ASN A 137 7.27 -19.58 -3.17
CA ASN A 137 7.36 -21.05 -3.14
C ASN A 137 8.55 -21.58 -3.95
N GLU A 138 8.88 -20.92 -5.06
CA GLU A 138 10.01 -21.32 -5.92
C GLU A 138 11.38 -21.01 -5.29
N THR A 139 11.42 -20.15 -4.27
CA THR A 139 12.64 -19.75 -3.58
C THR A 139 12.72 -20.26 -2.15
N GLY A 140 11.76 -21.07 -1.70
CA GLY A 140 11.69 -21.58 -0.33
C GLY A 140 11.31 -20.52 0.72
N ASN A 141 10.78 -19.37 0.31
CA ASN A 141 10.37 -18.26 1.19
C ASN A 141 8.85 -18.20 1.43
N GLY A 142 8.14 -19.27 1.09
CA GLY A 142 6.70 -19.39 1.24
C GLY A 142 6.24 -19.66 2.67
N ALA A 143 4.93 -19.82 2.82
CA ALA A 143 4.28 -20.18 4.07
C ALA A 143 4.81 -21.52 4.63
N THR A 144 4.99 -21.58 5.95
CA THR A 144 5.23 -22.83 6.70
C THR A 144 4.12 -23.04 7.74
N ASN A 145 4.24 -24.04 8.62
CA ASN A 145 3.31 -24.19 9.74
C ASN A 145 3.45 -23.07 10.79
N TRP A 146 4.59 -22.37 10.83
CA TRP A 146 4.84 -21.25 11.73
C TRP A 146 3.81 -20.14 11.55
N LYS A 147 3.46 -19.49 12.67
CA LYS A 147 2.51 -18.37 12.77
C LYS A 147 3.06 -17.30 13.72
N PRO A 148 2.83 -16.00 13.43
CA PRO A 148 3.19 -14.93 14.35
C PRO A 148 2.28 -14.91 15.60
N ALA A 149 2.66 -14.11 16.60
CA ALA A 149 1.86 -13.92 17.80
C ALA A 149 0.46 -13.37 17.46
N GLY A 150 -0.57 -13.87 18.14
CA GLY A 150 -1.96 -13.46 17.93
C GLY A 150 -2.56 -13.91 16.60
N PHE A 151 -1.97 -14.86 15.87
CA PHE A 151 -2.52 -15.36 14.62
C PHE A 151 -3.69 -16.33 14.87
N LEU A 152 -4.85 -15.79 15.28
CA LEU A 152 -6.08 -16.55 15.46
C LEU A 152 -6.95 -16.38 14.20
N GLN A 153 -6.69 -17.24 13.22
CA GLN A 153 -7.32 -17.15 11.90
C GLN A 153 -8.83 -17.41 11.98
N ALA A 154 -9.61 -16.58 11.29
CA ALA A 154 -11.01 -16.85 10.97
C ALA A 154 -11.19 -16.95 9.46
N HIS A 155 -12.08 -17.85 9.05
CA HIS A 155 -12.43 -18.10 7.66
C HIS A 155 -13.94 -17.97 7.46
N ASN A 156 -14.39 -18.00 6.21
CA ASN A 156 -15.79 -17.92 5.81
C ASN A 156 -16.50 -16.63 6.22
N LEU A 157 -15.73 -15.56 6.45
CA LEU A 157 -16.25 -14.24 6.79
C LEU A 157 -17.13 -13.70 5.65
N LYS A 158 -18.18 -12.96 6.01
CA LYS A 158 -19.14 -12.34 5.07
C LYS A 158 -18.98 -10.83 5.04
N GLY A 159 -19.54 -10.16 4.04
CA GLY A 159 -19.51 -8.69 3.95
C GLY A 159 -18.15 -8.07 3.61
N GLY A 160 -17.19 -8.87 3.16
CA GLY A 160 -15.82 -8.42 2.89
C GLY A 160 -14.91 -9.59 2.53
N ILE A 161 -13.63 -9.47 2.89
CA ILE A 161 -12.64 -10.52 2.71
C ILE A 161 -13.03 -11.74 3.55
N SER A 162 -12.87 -12.95 2.99
CA SER A 162 -13.35 -14.20 3.58
C SER A 162 -12.45 -14.77 4.69
N HIS A 163 -11.26 -14.21 4.88
CA HIS A 163 -10.33 -14.55 5.96
C HIS A 163 -9.88 -13.29 6.72
N ALA A 164 -9.46 -13.48 7.96
CA ALA A 164 -9.08 -12.37 8.83
C ALA A 164 -7.64 -11.91 8.60
N TYR A 165 -6.69 -12.86 8.63
CA TYR A 165 -5.27 -12.53 8.75
C TYR A 165 -4.39 -13.13 7.67
N ASP A 166 -3.38 -12.36 7.30
CA ASP A 166 -2.19 -12.81 6.61
C ASP A 166 -0.96 -12.71 7.51
N ARG A 167 0.10 -13.36 7.07
CA ARG A 167 1.44 -13.19 7.63
C ARG A 167 2.04 -11.89 7.09
N GLY A 168 1.60 -10.77 7.66
CA GLY A 168 2.04 -9.44 7.27
C GLY A 168 3.52 -9.24 7.53
N HIS A 169 4.24 -8.73 6.54
CA HIS A 169 5.66 -8.46 6.66
C HIS A 169 5.96 -6.98 6.89
N LEU A 170 7.02 -6.68 7.65
CA LEU A 170 7.62 -5.35 7.68
C LEU A 170 8.30 -5.06 6.33
N LEU A 171 9.19 -5.94 5.88
CA LEU A 171 9.90 -5.81 4.61
C LEU A 171 9.40 -6.87 3.62
N GLY A 172 8.69 -6.42 2.58
CA GLY A 172 8.08 -7.29 1.59
C GLY A 172 9.07 -8.06 0.74
N TYR A 173 8.81 -9.36 0.54
CA TYR A 173 9.69 -10.25 -0.22
C TYR A 173 10.00 -9.74 -1.63
N ALA A 174 9.03 -9.13 -2.30
CA ALA A 174 9.29 -8.48 -3.57
C ALA A 174 10.39 -7.41 -3.44
N LEU A 175 10.43 -6.65 -2.35
CA LEU A 175 11.39 -5.56 -2.15
C LEU A 175 12.78 -6.05 -1.72
N VAL A 176 12.87 -7.11 -0.89
CA VAL A 176 14.12 -7.52 -0.23
C VAL A 176 14.59 -8.95 -0.53
N GLY A 177 13.79 -9.76 -1.22
CA GLY A 177 14.08 -11.19 -1.46
C GLY A 177 15.26 -11.46 -2.40
N GLY A 178 15.80 -10.43 -3.06
CA GLY A 178 17.06 -10.50 -3.81
C GLY A 178 18.31 -10.25 -2.96
N ILE A 179 18.16 -9.83 -1.70
CA ILE A 179 19.30 -9.57 -0.80
C ILE A 179 19.83 -10.90 -0.27
N ARG A 180 21.08 -11.21 -0.60
CA ARG A 180 21.76 -12.42 -0.12
C ARG A 180 21.87 -12.41 1.40
N GLY A 181 21.48 -13.52 2.03
CA GLY A 181 21.57 -13.71 3.47
C GLY A 181 20.43 -13.10 4.29
N PHE A 182 19.53 -12.33 3.67
CA PHE A 182 18.34 -11.83 4.34
C PHE A 182 17.23 -12.90 4.33
N ASN A 183 16.65 -13.18 5.49
CA ASN A 183 15.52 -14.11 5.61
C ASN A 183 14.20 -13.40 5.22
N ALA A 184 13.82 -13.49 3.94
CA ALA A 184 12.57 -12.91 3.43
C ALA A 184 11.35 -13.86 3.55
N SER A 185 11.49 -15.00 4.24
CA SER A 185 10.43 -15.99 4.38
C SER A 185 9.25 -15.48 5.20
N GLU A 186 8.09 -16.09 4.98
CA GLU A 186 6.89 -15.87 5.80
C GLU A 186 7.00 -16.44 7.23
N SER A 187 8.13 -17.05 7.57
CA SER A 187 8.44 -17.53 8.92
C SER A 187 9.62 -16.82 9.57
N ASN A 188 10.00 -15.63 9.08
CA ASN A 188 10.96 -14.79 9.79
C ASN A 188 10.26 -14.07 10.97
N PRO A 189 10.48 -14.49 12.22
CA PRO A 189 9.79 -13.94 13.39
C PRO A 189 10.19 -12.49 13.73
N ALA A 190 11.24 -11.95 13.11
CA ALA A 190 11.60 -10.53 13.22
C ALA A 190 10.97 -9.67 12.10
N ASN A 191 10.45 -10.29 11.03
CA ASN A 191 9.87 -9.59 9.89
C ASN A 191 8.35 -9.75 9.79
N ILE A 192 7.75 -10.73 10.48
CA ILE A 192 6.36 -11.13 10.29
C ILE A 192 5.54 -10.90 11.55
N ALA A 193 4.40 -10.23 11.40
CA ALA A 193 3.37 -10.02 12.40
C ALA A 193 1.98 -10.44 11.88
N THR A 194 1.01 -10.53 12.78
CA THR A 194 -0.40 -10.77 12.40
C THR A 194 -0.97 -9.48 11.80
N GLN A 195 -1.37 -9.54 10.53
CA GLN A 195 -1.91 -8.38 9.80
C GLN A 195 -3.21 -8.76 9.12
N THR A 196 -4.21 -7.89 9.09
CA THR A 196 -5.46 -8.18 8.39
C THR A 196 -5.23 -8.38 6.92
N ALA A 197 -6.06 -9.21 6.28
CA ALA A 197 -5.99 -9.42 4.84
C ALA A 197 -6.16 -8.10 4.08
N TRP A 198 -7.03 -7.19 4.57
CA TRP A 198 -7.16 -5.86 3.99
C TRP A 198 -5.85 -5.06 4.09
N ALA A 199 -5.30 -4.92 5.30
CA ALA A 199 -4.12 -4.09 5.53
C ALA A 199 -2.90 -4.65 4.78
N ASN A 200 -2.79 -5.97 4.65
CA ASN A 200 -1.73 -6.62 3.90
C ASN A 200 -1.93 -6.47 2.38
N GLU A 201 -3.07 -6.87 1.82
CA GLU A 201 -3.22 -7.10 0.38
C GLU A 201 -3.76 -5.90 -0.42
N ALA A 202 -4.52 -4.99 0.20
CA ALA A 202 -5.20 -3.90 -0.51
C ALA A 202 -4.18 -2.98 -1.21
N ARG A 203 -4.41 -2.76 -2.52
CA ARG A 203 -3.41 -2.20 -3.44
C ARG A 203 -3.93 -1.17 -4.43
N SER A 204 -5.21 -0.83 -4.39
CA SER A 204 -5.79 0.17 -5.30
C SER A 204 -5.59 1.57 -4.73
N SER A 205 -5.67 2.59 -5.59
CA SER A 205 -5.66 3.99 -5.15
C SER A 205 -6.89 4.37 -4.32
N THR A 206 -7.93 3.55 -4.33
CA THR A 206 -9.17 3.72 -3.57
C THR A 206 -9.30 2.79 -2.37
N SER A 207 -8.29 1.94 -2.12
CA SER A 207 -8.20 1.04 -0.98
C SER A 207 -6.72 0.78 -0.70
N THR A 208 -6.15 1.68 0.11
CA THR A 208 -4.70 1.85 0.27
C THR A 208 -4.21 1.08 1.50
N GLY A 209 -4.13 -0.25 1.38
CA GLY A 209 -3.38 -1.08 2.32
C GLY A 209 -1.87 -0.96 2.10
N GLN A 210 -1.09 -1.76 2.81
CA GLN A 210 0.37 -1.78 2.71
C GLN A 210 0.85 -2.07 1.28
N ASN A 211 0.20 -3.01 0.59
CA ASN A 211 0.57 -3.40 -0.78
C ASN A 211 0.43 -2.25 -1.80
N TYR A 212 -0.44 -1.26 -1.55
CA TYR A 212 -0.50 -0.03 -2.36
C TYR A 212 0.84 0.72 -2.30
N TYR A 213 1.32 1.00 -1.10
CA TYR A 213 2.55 1.76 -0.86
C TYR A 213 3.79 0.98 -1.33
N GLU A 214 3.84 -0.31 -1.07
CA GLU A 214 4.90 -1.18 -1.62
C GLU A 214 4.87 -1.21 -3.15
N GLY A 215 3.71 -1.07 -3.77
CA GLY A 215 3.57 -0.91 -5.22
C GLY A 215 4.28 0.32 -5.76
N LEU A 216 4.26 1.43 -5.01
CA LEU A 216 5.00 2.65 -5.37
C LEU A 216 6.51 2.42 -5.28
N VAL A 217 6.97 1.74 -4.23
CA VAL A 217 8.40 1.38 -4.07
C VAL A 217 8.83 0.40 -5.16
N ARG A 218 8.09 -0.67 -5.42
CA ARG A 218 8.40 -1.65 -6.50
C ARG A 218 8.60 -0.96 -7.84
N LYS A 219 7.68 -0.07 -8.23
CA LYS A 219 7.78 0.71 -9.47
C LYS A 219 9.04 1.58 -9.49
N ALA A 220 9.37 2.26 -8.40
CA ALA A 220 10.59 3.06 -8.32
C ALA A 220 11.87 2.22 -8.50
N LEU A 221 11.93 1.04 -7.85
CA LEU A 221 13.07 0.12 -7.98
C LEU A 221 13.18 -0.45 -9.40
N ASP A 222 12.05 -0.78 -10.03
CA ASP A 222 12.00 -1.26 -11.43
C ASP A 222 12.45 -0.15 -12.42
N GLN A 223 12.31 1.13 -12.04
CA GLN A 223 12.87 2.30 -12.73
C GLN A 223 14.32 2.62 -12.32
N ASN A 224 15.04 1.67 -11.73
CA ASN A 224 16.44 1.80 -11.27
C ASN A 224 16.67 2.87 -10.19
N LYS A 225 15.63 3.30 -9.46
CA LYS A 225 15.81 4.22 -8.32
C LYS A 225 16.34 3.47 -7.10
N GLN A 226 16.97 4.23 -6.20
CA GLN A 226 17.33 3.76 -4.86
C GLN A 226 16.38 4.36 -3.83
N VAL A 227 15.91 3.55 -2.89
CA VAL A 227 14.87 3.94 -1.92
C VAL A 227 15.29 3.57 -0.50
N ARG A 228 15.33 4.56 0.40
CA ARG A 228 15.40 4.32 1.84
C ARG A 228 13.98 4.01 2.31
N TYR A 229 13.82 2.86 2.94
CA TYR A 229 12.52 2.32 3.32
C TYR A 229 12.53 1.89 4.79
N ARG A 230 11.47 2.24 5.52
CA ARG A 230 11.28 1.81 6.91
C ARG A 230 9.82 1.43 7.14
N VAL A 231 9.61 0.31 7.82
CA VAL A 231 8.31 -0.10 8.33
C VAL A 231 8.44 -0.35 9.82
N THR A 232 7.55 0.25 10.60
CA THR A 232 7.47 0.06 12.06
C THR A 232 6.07 -0.42 12.42
N ASP A 233 5.95 -1.61 12.97
CA ASP A 233 4.72 -2.07 13.58
C ASP A 233 4.48 -1.27 14.87
N VAL A 234 3.29 -0.68 14.98
CA VAL A 234 2.89 0.15 16.11
C VAL A 234 1.94 -0.66 16.99
N TYR A 235 2.31 -0.88 18.24
CA TYR A 235 1.52 -1.67 19.19
C TYR A 235 0.89 -0.77 20.24
N ASP A 236 -0.37 -1.01 20.58
CA ASP A 236 -0.94 -0.43 21.80
C ASP A 236 -0.51 -1.24 23.03
N GLY A 237 0.38 -0.66 23.83
CA GLY A 237 0.96 -1.26 25.03
C GLY A 237 1.41 -2.70 24.81
N ASN A 238 0.74 -3.61 25.54
CA ASN A 238 1.12 -5.01 25.63
C ASN A 238 0.46 -5.94 24.61
N ASN A 239 -0.21 -5.40 23.59
CA ASN A 239 -0.93 -6.20 22.60
C ASN A 239 -0.03 -7.15 21.81
N LEU A 240 -0.53 -8.35 21.47
CA LEU A 240 0.20 -9.31 20.63
C LEU A 240 0.16 -8.93 19.16
N VAL A 241 -0.94 -8.32 18.72
CA VAL A 241 -1.17 -7.89 17.34
C VAL A 241 -0.93 -6.37 17.24
N PRO A 242 -0.20 -5.88 16.22
CA PRO A 242 0.01 -4.45 16.06
C PRO A 242 -1.30 -3.74 15.70
N SER A 243 -1.44 -2.50 16.16
CA SER A 243 -2.52 -1.58 15.79
C SER A 243 -2.44 -1.15 14.32
N GLY A 244 -1.26 -1.22 13.71
CA GLY A 244 -1.02 -0.87 12.32
C GLY A 244 0.46 -0.78 11.99
N ALA A 245 0.76 -0.52 10.73
CA ALA A 245 2.13 -0.35 10.23
C ALA A 245 2.37 1.11 9.85
N HIS A 246 3.40 1.71 10.44
CA HIS A 246 3.95 3.00 10.04
C HIS A 246 4.98 2.77 8.93
N ILE A 247 4.70 3.29 7.74
CA ILE A 247 5.48 3.04 6.51
C ILE A 247 6.06 4.36 5.99
N GLU A 248 7.36 4.36 5.78
CA GLU A 248 8.11 5.51 5.28
C GLU A 248 8.98 5.10 4.09
N ALA A 249 8.99 5.94 3.06
CA ALA A 249 9.89 5.78 1.92
C ALA A 249 10.42 7.14 1.45
N LYS A 250 11.68 7.18 1.05
CA LYS A 250 12.29 8.30 0.34
C LYS A 250 13.29 7.79 -0.69
N SER A 251 13.13 8.18 -1.95
CA SER A 251 14.13 7.88 -2.99
C SER A 251 15.31 8.84 -2.94
N LYS A 252 16.49 8.38 -3.37
CA LYS A 252 17.71 9.19 -3.42
C LYS A 252 17.56 10.46 -4.25
N ASP A 253 16.81 10.37 -5.35
CA ASP A 253 16.51 11.46 -6.27
C ASP A 253 15.34 12.36 -5.80
N GLY A 254 14.73 12.08 -4.65
CA GLY A 254 13.59 12.82 -4.10
C GLY A 254 12.26 12.64 -4.86
N SER A 255 12.21 11.85 -5.93
CA SER A 255 11.01 11.69 -6.77
C SER A 255 9.90 10.84 -6.15
N LEU A 256 10.23 9.98 -5.18
CA LEU A 256 9.29 9.22 -4.38
C LEU A 256 9.49 9.57 -2.91
N GLN A 257 8.43 10.03 -2.25
CA GLN A 257 8.43 10.21 -0.81
C GLN A 257 7.03 10.02 -0.23
N TYR A 258 6.95 9.29 0.88
CA TYR A 258 5.73 9.24 1.68
C TYR A 258 6.02 8.88 3.15
N ASN A 259 5.04 9.21 4.00
CA ASN A 259 5.01 8.88 5.41
C ASN A 259 3.54 8.62 5.81
N VAL A 260 3.21 7.35 6.08
CA VAL A 260 1.82 6.90 6.24
C VAL A 260 1.67 5.90 7.37
N PHE A 261 0.47 5.82 7.94
CA PHE A 261 0.06 4.76 8.85
C PHE A 261 -1.07 3.95 8.19
N VAL A 262 -0.83 2.65 8.01
CA VAL A 262 -1.84 1.68 7.57
C VAL A 262 -2.41 0.99 8.81
N PRO A 263 -3.67 1.27 9.20
CA PRO A 263 -4.27 0.66 10.38
C PRO A 263 -4.49 -0.84 10.16
N ASN A 264 -4.27 -1.66 11.18
CA ASN A 264 -4.45 -3.11 11.12
C ASN A 264 -5.91 -3.51 11.34
N VAL A 265 -6.79 -3.03 10.47
CA VAL A 265 -8.25 -3.20 10.56
C VAL A 265 -8.79 -3.85 9.29
N GLN A 266 -10.03 -4.30 9.30
CA GLN A 266 -10.71 -4.82 8.12
C GLN A 266 -12.21 -4.60 8.28
N ASN A 267 -12.89 -4.24 7.19
CA ASN A 267 -14.25 -3.69 7.22
C ASN A 267 -15.30 -4.61 7.88
N ASN A 268 -15.13 -5.93 7.78
CA ASN A 268 -16.09 -6.93 8.23
C ASN A 268 -15.69 -7.66 9.53
N ILE A 269 -14.64 -7.21 10.24
CA ILE A 269 -14.24 -7.77 11.53
C ILE A 269 -13.88 -6.70 12.56
N SER A 270 -14.05 -7.04 13.84
CA SER A 270 -13.43 -6.38 14.98
C SER A 270 -12.37 -7.29 15.59
N ILE A 271 -11.29 -6.71 16.12
CA ILE A 271 -10.10 -7.42 16.59
C ILE A 271 -9.86 -7.10 18.06
N ASN A 272 -9.68 -8.14 18.87
CA ASN A 272 -9.05 -8.00 20.19
C ASN A 272 -7.53 -8.06 19.99
N TYR A 273 -6.86 -6.91 19.91
CA TYR A 273 -5.41 -6.84 19.64
C TYR A 273 -4.53 -7.48 20.74
N ALA A 274 -5.06 -7.62 21.96
CA ALA A 274 -4.34 -8.29 23.04
C ALA A 274 -4.15 -9.79 22.76
N THR A 275 -5.11 -10.44 22.10
CA THR A 275 -5.09 -11.89 21.84
C THR A 275 -5.02 -12.26 20.36
N GLY A 276 -5.45 -11.35 19.48
CA GLY A 276 -5.71 -11.59 18.07
C GLY A 276 -7.07 -12.25 17.77
N ALA A 277 -7.95 -12.40 18.75
CA ALA A 277 -9.28 -12.95 18.50
C ALA A 277 -10.12 -11.97 17.66
N VAL A 278 -10.93 -12.51 16.76
CA VAL A 278 -11.77 -11.72 15.85
C VAL A 278 -13.25 -11.99 16.06
N THR A 279 -14.08 -10.99 15.82
CA THR A 279 -15.54 -11.11 15.74
C THR A 279 -15.99 -10.52 14.42
N GLN A 280 -16.79 -11.27 13.65
CA GLN A 280 -17.40 -10.71 12.45
C GLN A 280 -18.36 -9.60 12.82
N VAL A 281 -18.27 -8.45 12.15
CA VAL A 281 -19.21 -7.34 12.31
C VAL A 281 -20.12 -7.27 11.09
N ASN A 282 -21.37 -6.88 11.31
CA ASN A 282 -22.31 -6.67 10.22
C ASN A 282 -21.89 -5.41 9.45
N THR A 283 -21.57 -5.58 8.17
CA THR A 283 -21.44 -4.47 7.24
C THR A 283 -22.83 -4.18 6.68
N ASN A 284 -23.41 -3.05 7.05
CA ASN A 284 -24.64 -2.54 6.42
C ASN A 284 -24.40 -2.22 4.94
#